data_AF-A0A2H6JUQ6-F1
#
_entry.id   AF-A0A2H6JUQ6-F1
#
_cell.length_a   1.000
_cell.length_b   1.000
_cell.length_c   1.000
_cell.angle_alpha   90.00
_cell.angle_beta   90.00
_cell.angle_gamma   90.00
#
_symmetry.space_group_name_H-M   'P 1'
#
loop_
_entity.id
_entity.type
_entity.pdbx_description
1 polymer ?
#
loop_
_entity_poly.entity_id
_entity_poly.type
_entity_poly.pdbx_seq_one_letter_code
_entity_poly.pdbx_strand_id
1 'polypeptide(L)'
;MGRPEVPVLLTLTGYLYSKGVRIKNRSFRLKSGYGIKNAVMGFSWSFSIAYSLKTFNPVILIFYFLKLFMNSTIFDLKDKDKDNIKTIPKLLDENIKILLTALNITAHFIAFLKFGLNTILITSFVLSQVAVLNKKEKNSRSIIASEPSISVFLYLFLWNFLLHN
;
A
#
# COMPACT_ATOMS: atom_id res chain seq x y z
N MET A 1 18.91 -3.61 -20.74
CA MET A 1 18.09 -2.64 -21.49
C MET A 1 16.92 -2.22 -20.61
N GLY A 2 16.91 -0.97 -20.15
CA GLY A 2 15.82 -0.44 -19.33
C GLY A 2 14.55 -0.34 -20.17
N ARG A 3 13.46 -0.94 -19.70
CA ARG A 3 12.17 -0.87 -20.38
C ARG A 3 11.56 0.54 -20.16
N PRO A 4 11.44 1.38 -21.21
CA PRO A 4 11.17 2.82 -21.11
C PRO A 4 9.73 3.17 -20.71
N GLU A 5 8.84 2.18 -20.63
CA GLU A 5 7.41 2.36 -20.36
C GLU A 5 7.11 2.74 -18.89
N VAL A 6 7.93 2.28 -17.95
CA VAL A 6 7.76 2.52 -16.51
C VAL A 6 8.03 3.96 -16.09
N PRO A 7 9.09 4.63 -16.58
CA PRO A 7 9.28 6.05 -16.39
C PRO A 7 8.07 6.88 -16.81
N VAL A 8 7.46 6.57 -17.96
CA VAL A 8 6.33 7.35 -18.48
C VAL A 8 5.09 7.18 -17.61
N LEU A 9 4.77 5.95 -17.20
CA LEU A 9 3.60 5.67 -16.37
C LEU A 9 3.73 6.28 -14.97
N LEU A 10 4.93 6.20 -14.35
CA LEU A 10 5.23 6.80 -13.05
C LEU A 10 5.25 8.33 -13.12
N THR A 11 5.77 8.90 -14.21
CA THR A 11 5.79 10.36 -14.41
C THR A 11 4.37 10.89 -14.64
N LEU A 12 3.57 10.19 -15.44
CA LEU A 12 2.18 10.58 -15.70
C LEU A 12 1.33 10.48 -14.42
N THR A 13 1.47 9.41 -13.65
CA THR A 13 0.80 9.29 -12.33
C THR A 13 1.26 10.37 -11.36
N GLY A 14 2.56 10.69 -11.29
CA GLY A 14 3.09 11.80 -10.48
C GLY A 14 2.57 13.18 -10.90
N TYR A 15 2.45 13.43 -12.20
CA TYR A 15 1.89 14.67 -12.75
C TYR A 15 0.40 14.82 -12.43
N LEU A 16 -0.38 13.75 -12.64
CA LEU A 16 -1.81 13.70 -12.33
C LEU A 16 -2.08 13.76 -10.82
N TYR A 17 -1.15 13.28 -9.99
CA TYR A 17 -1.17 13.37 -8.53
C TYR A 17 -0.92 14.80 -8.04
N SER A 18 0.12 15.47 -8.56
CA SER A 18 0.53 16.80 -8.09
C SER A 18 -0.31 17.94 -8.69
N LYS A 19 -0.46 17.98 -10.02
CA LYS A 19 -1.12 19.07 -10.74
C LYS A 19 -2.57 18.74 -11.11
N GLY A 20 -2.81 17.49 -11.49
CA GLY A 20 -4.07 17.05 -12.11
C GLY A 20 -4.29 17.65 -13.51
N VAL A 21 -5.39 17.27 -14.15
CA VAL A 21 -5.81 17.80 -15.45
C VAL A 21 -7.05 18.65 -15.27
N ARG A 22 -7.05 19.85 -15.85
CA ARG A 22 -8.23 20.72 -15.90
C ARG A 22 -8.79 20.69 -17.32
N ILE A 23 -9.97 20.11 -17.50
CA ILE A 23 -10.67 20.09 -18.78
C ILE A 23 -11.92 20.95 -18.63
N LYS A 24 -11.92 22.13 -19.25
CA LYS A 24 -12.98 23.15 -19.15
C LYS A 24 -13.32 23.44 -17.67
N ASN A 25 -14.56 23.20 -17.25
CA ASN A 25 -15.04 23.45 -15.88
C ASN A 25 -14.80 22.30 -14.90
N ARG A 26 -14.20 21.17 -15.32
CA ARG A 26 -13.92 20.04 -14.44
C ARG A 26 -12.41 19.93 -14.19
N SER A 27 -12.01 19.98 -12.91
CA SER A 27 -10.64 19.62 -12.51
C SER A 27 -10.62 18.17 -12.04
N PHE A 28 -9.88 17.32 -12.75
CA PHE A 28 -9.56 15.97 -12.31
C PHE A 28 -8.18 15.98 -11.65
N ARG A 29 -8.14 15.80 -10.33
CA ARG A 29 -6.89 15.56 -9.59
C ARG A 29 -6.96 14.16 -9.01
N LEU A 30 -5.89 13.37 -9.13
CA LEU A 30 -5.80 12.10 -8.40
C LEU A 30 -5.80 12.32 -6.87
N LYS A 31 -5.46 13.53 -6.42
CA LYS A 31 -5.59 13.96 -5.03
C LYS A 31 -7.05 14.21 -4.60
N SER A 32 -8.01 14.38 -5.52
CA SER A 32 -9.41 14.66 -5.20
C SER A 32 -10.27 13.38 -5.26
N GLY A 33 -10.37 12.69 -4.12
CA GLY A 33 -11.24 11.53 -3.92
C GLY A 33 -10.88 10.78 -2.66
N TYR A 34 -11.86 10.13 -2.02
CA TYR A 34 -11.66 9.33 -0.81
C TYR A 34 -10.77 8.12 -1.14
N GLY A 35 -9.45 8.25 -0.90
CA GLY A 35 -8.49 7.15 -1.03
C GLY A 35 -7.80 6.99 -2.39
N ILE A 36 -8.14 7.79 -3.41
CA ILE A 36 -7.44 7.76 -4.71
C ILE A 36 -5.96 8.09 -4.52
N LYS A 37 -5.64 9.04 -3.64
CA LYS A 37 -4.25 9.38 -3.30
C LYS A 37 -3.48 8.18 -2.72
N ASN A 38 -4.15 7.33 -1.94
CA ASN A 38 -3.57 6.14 -1.30
C ASN A 38 -3.40 5.01 -2.33
N ALA A 39 -4.35 4.87 -3.25
CA ALA A 39 -4.27 3.92 -4.36
C ALA A 39 -3.12 4.28 -5.32
N VAL A 40 -2.99 5.54 -5.70
CA VAL A 40 -1.90 5.99 -6.59
C VAL A 40 -0.55 5.77 -5.93
N MET A 41 -0.39 6.20 -4.67
CA MET A 41 0.85 5.99 -3.93
C MET A 41 1.18 4.49 -3.82
N GLY A 42 0.21 3.67 -3.40
CA GLY A 42 0.40 2.22 -3.27
C GLY A 42 0.78 1.57 -4.59
N PHE A 43 0.11 1.95 -5.69
CA PHE A 43 0.33 1.38 -7.01
C PHE A 43 1.68 1.77 -7.60
N SER A 44 2.08 3.04 -7.51
CA SER A 44 3.37 3.49 -8.05
C SER A 44 4.54 2.75 -7.39
N TRP A 45 4.49 2.56 -6.08
CA TRP A 45 5.53 1.84 -5.34
C TRP A 45 5.47 0.33 -5.57
N SER A 46 4.29 -0.29 -5.52
CA SER A 46 4.18 -1.74 -5.74
C SER A 46 4.52 -2.15 -7.17
N PHE A 47 4.18 -1.31 -8.15
CA PHE A 47 4.56 -1.50 -9.55
C PHE A 47 6.07 -1.43 -9.71
N SER A 48 6.73 -0.44 -9.09
CA SER A 48 8.19 -0.34 -9.10
C SER A 48 8.86 -1.58 -8.50
N ILE A 49 8.35 -2.11 -7.38
CA ILE A 49 8.84 -3.33 -6.75
C ILE A 49 8.66 -4.53 -7.68
N ALA A 50 7.44 -4.78 -8.15
CA ALA A 50 7.11 -5.94 -8.99
C ALA A 50 7.88 -5.93 -10.31
N TYR A 51 8.18 -4.74 -10.84
CA TYR A 51 8.94 -4.55 -12.06
C TYR A 51 10.46 -4.73 -11.90
N SER A 52 10.97 -4.48 -10.69
CA SER A 52 12.40 -4.63 -10.38
C SER A 52 12.81 -6.09 -10.21
N LEU A 53 11.85 -7.03 -10.15
CA LEU A 53 12.11 -8.46 -10.09
C LEU A 53 12.50 -9.01 -11.47
N LYS A 54 13.33 -10.07 -11.48
CA LYS A 54 13.71 -10.80 -12.71
C LYS A 54 12.48 -11.20 -13.54
N THR A 55 11.41 -11.63 -12.87
CA THR A 55 10.14 -12.01 -13.48
C THR A 55 9.01 -11.23 -12.83
N PHE A 56 8.22 -10.53 -13.63
CA PHE A 56 7.04 -9.81 -13.16
C PHE A 56 6.05 -10.79 -12.52
N ASN A 57 5.62 -10.50 -11.30
CA ASN A 57 4.68 -11.34 -10.57
C ASN A 57 3.49 -10.49 -10.07
N PRO A 58 2.28 -10.72 -10.61
CA PRO A 58 1.09 -9.93 -10.26
C PRO A 58 0.66 -10.11 -8.80
N VAL A 59 0.96 -11.25 -8.18
CA VAL A 59 0.66 -11.48 -6.75
C VAL A 59 1.50 -10.56 -5.87
N ILE A 60 2.77 -10.34 -6.23
CA ILE A 60 3.65 -9.42 -5.52
C ILE A 60 3.15 -7.99 -5.66
N LEU A 61 2.76 -7.59 -6.88
CA LEU A 61 2.16 -6.28 -7.14
C LEU A 61 0.94 -6.03 -6.25
N ILE A 62 0.00 -6.98 -6.24
CA ILE A 62 -1.26 -6.87 -5.47
C ILE A 62 -0.97 -6.85 -3.97
N PHE A 63 -0.09 -7.73 -3.49
CA PHE A 63 0.27 -7.81 -2.08
C PHE A 63 0.84 -6.47 -1.58
N TYR A 64 1.87 -5.95 -2.25
CA TYR A 64 2.46 -4.66 -1.86
C TYR A 64 1.52 -3.48 -2.07
N PHE A 65 0.69 -3.50 -3.11
CA PHE A 65 -0.32 -2.47 -3.33
C PHE A 65 -1.25 -2.36 -2.11
N LEU A 66 -1.82 -3.49 -1.67
CA LEU A 66 -2.75 -3.51 -0.54
C LEU A 66 -2.05 -3.08 0.76
N LYS A 67 -0.81 -3.54 1.01
CA LYS A 67 -0.05 -3.15 2.21
C LYS A 67 0.27 -1.65 2.23
N LEU A 68 0.70 -1.07 1.10
CA LEU A 68 1.01 0.36 1.01
C LEU A 68 -0.25 1.23 1.02
N PHE A 69 -1.34 0.75 0.44
CA PHE A 69 -2.65 1.39 0.52
C PHE A 69 -3.15 1.45 1.97
N MET A 70 -3.04 0.35 2.71
CA MET A 70 -3.37 0.32 4.14
C MET A 70 -2.50 1.30 4.92
N ASN A 71 -1.19 1.30 4.68
CA ASN A 71 -0.26 2.17 5.40
C ASN A 71 -0.55 3.66 5.16
N SER A 72 -0.74 4.06 3.90
CA SER A 72 -1.14 5.44 3.55
C SER A 72 -2.51 5.83 4.13
N THR A 73 -3.47 4.91 4.14
CA THR A 73 -4.78 5.13 4.80
C THR A 73 -4.65 5.28 6.31
N ILE A 74 -3.71 4.56 6.92
CA ILE A 74 -3.37 4.66 8.34
C ILE A 74 -2.72 5.99 8.70
N PHE A 75 -1.91 6.55 7.79
CA PHE A 75 -1.39 7.92 7.92
C PHE A 75 -2.50 8.95 7.79
N ASP A 76 -3.41 8.79 6.83
CA ASP A 76 -4.57 9.68 6.68
C ASP A 76 -5.51 9.67 7.90
N LEU A 77 -5.66 8.53 8.57
CA LEU A 77 -6.40 8.43 9.83
C LEU A 77 -5.81 9.35 10.91
N LYS A 78 -4.49 9.46 10.94
CA LYS A 78 -3.76 10.25 11.95
C LYS A 78 -3.92 11.74 11.72
N ASP A 79 -4.01 12.16 10.46
CA ASP A 79 -4.14 13.56 10.07
C ASP A 79 -5.61 13.97 9.87
N LYS A 80 -6.56 13.08 10.17
CA LYS A 80 -8.00 13.27 9.97
C LYS A 80 -8.56 14.52 10.65
N ASP A 81 -8.06 14.87 11.83
CA ASP A 81 -8.50 16.06 12.59
C ASP A 81 -7.82 17.36 12.12
N LYS A 82 -6.72 17.26 11.36
CA LYS A 82 -5.96 18.41 10.85
C LYS A 82 -6.29 18.74 9.40
N ASP A 83 -6.68 17.73 8.62
CA ASP A 83 -6.94 17.87 7.19
C ASP A 83 -8.45 18.02 6.91
N ASN A 84 -8.83 19.15 6.29
CA ASN A 84 -10.16 19.33 5.68
C ASN A 84 -10.36 18.52 4.38
N ILE A 85 -9.47 17.58 4.09
CA ILE A 85 -9.45 16.78 2.86
C ILE A 85 -10.35 15.55 3.04
N LYS A 86 -11.07 15.19 1.97
CA LYS A 86 -11.90 13.99 1.88
C LYS A 86 -11.02 12.72 1.83
N THR A 87 -10.84 12.04 2.96
CA THR A 87 -10.03 10.80 3.07
C THR A 87 -10.93 9.61 3.48
N ILE A 88 -10.59 8.37 3.06
CA ILE A 88 -11.33 7.15 3.46
C ILE A 88 -11.60 7.08 4.98
N PRO A 89 -10.61 7.41 5.84
CA PRO A 89 -10.80 7.50 7.28
C PRO A 89 -11.93 8.42 7.75
N LYS A 90 -12.16 9.52 7.03
CA LYS A 90 -13.23 10.48 7.32
C LYS A 90 -14.60 10.01 6.83
N LEU A 91 -14.64 9.05 5.92
CA LEU A 91 -15.89 8.43 5.43
C LEU A 91 -16.32 7.24 6.30
N LEU A 92 -15.35 6.47 6.80
CA LEU A 92 -15.63 5.18 7.45
C LEU A 92 -15.63 5.23 8.97
N ASP A 93 -15.09 6.27 9.61
CA ASP A 93 -15.01 6.42 11.08
C ASP A 93 -14.67 5.09 11.78
N GLU A 94 -15.67 4.44 12.39
CA GLU A 94 -15.56 3.20 13.17
C GLU A 94 -15.26 1.96 12.30
N ASN A 95 -15.67 1.96 11.04
CA ASN A 95 -15.52 0.84 10.11
C ASN A 95 -14.12 0.72 9.52
N ILE A 96 -13.21 1.66 9.82
CA ILE A 96 -11.85 1.64 9.26
C ILE A 96 -11.06 0.42 9.71
N LYS A 97 -11.30 -0.07 10.94
CA LYS A 97 -10.67 -1.31 11.44
C LYS A 97 -11.13 -2.54 10.68
N ILE A 98 -12.41 -2.59 10.32
CA ILE A 98 -12.99 -3.66 9.51
C ILE A 98 -12.36 -3.64 8.11
N LEU A 99 -12.27 -2.47 7.48
CA LEU A 99 -11.63 -2.32 6.17
C LEU A 99 -10.16 -2.78 6.21
N LEU A 100 -9.38 -2.29 7.18
CA LEU A 100 -7.95 -2.63 7.29
C LEU A 100 -7.76 -4.13 7.56
N THR A 101 -8.60 -4.74 8.40
CA THR A 101 -8.58 -6.18 8.66
C THR A 101 -8.91 -6.97 7.39
N ALA A 102 -9.96 -6.58 6.67
CA ALA A 102 -10.36 -7.24 5.43
C ALA A 102 -9.25 -7.17 4.38
N LEU A 103 -8.68 -5.99 4.15
CA LEU A 103 -7.56 -5.81 3.21
C LEU A 103 -6.34 -6.65 3.58
N ASN A 104 -6.02 -6.75 4.88
CA ASN A 104 -4.88 -7.54 5.35
C ASN A 104 -5.09 -9.05 5.14
N ILE A 105 -6.29 -9.55 5.43
CA ILE A 105 -6.68 -10.94 5.19
C ILE A 105 -6.62 -11.23 3.70
N THR A 106 -7.22 -10.39 2.86
CA THR A 106 -7.20 -10.54 1.40
C THR A 106 -5.77 -10.58 0.86
N ALA A 107 -4.90 -9.66 1.30
CA ALA A 107 -3.52 -9.62 0.84
C ALA A 107 -2.77 -10.93 1.17
N HIS A 108 -2.83 -11.38 2.42
CA HIS A 108 -2.13 -12.59 2.83
C HIS A 108 -2.76 -13.86 2.26
N PHE A 109 -4.09 -13.91 2.10
CA PHE A 109 -4.76 -15.03 1.47
C PHE A 109 -4.27 -15.24 0.03
N ILE A 110 -4.21 -14.18 -0.78
CA ILE A 110 -3.68 -14.24 -2.16
C ILE A 110 -2.21 -14.66 -2.14
N ALA A 111 -1.40 -14.15 -1.21
CA ALA A 111 -0.01 -14.54 -1.08
C ALA A 111 0.16 -16.02 -0.69
N PHE A 112 -0.64 -16.53 0.25
CA PHE A 112 -0.62 -17.93 0.65
C PHE A 112 -1.00 -18.87 -0.50
N LEU A 113 -2.00 -18.50 -1.32
CA LEU A 113 -2.37 -19.29 -2.50
C LEU A 113 -1.22 -19.43 -3.50
N LYS A 114 -0.34 -18.43 -3.61
CA LYS A 114 0.78 -18.44 -4.56
C LYS A 114 2.07 -19.03 -4.00
N PHE A 115 2.39 -18.71 -2.76
CA PHE A 115 3.71 -18.98 -2.16
C PHE A 115 3.64 -20.01 -1.02
N GLY A 116 2.46 -20.52 -0.71
CA GLY A 116 2.23 -21.46 0.38
C GLY A 116 2.32 -20.81 1.77
N LEU A 117 2.02 -21.62 2.78
CA LEU A 117 2.19 -21.26 4.19
C LEU A 117 3.66 -21.33 4.55
N ASN A 118 4.35 -20.19 4.50
CA ASN A 118 5.74 -20.07 4.95
C ASN A 118 5.86 -19.18 6.18
N THR A 119 6.90 -19.41 6.98
CA THR A 119 7.12 -18.72 8.26
C THR A 119 7.14 -17.20 8.11
N ILE A 120 7.67 -16.70 6.99
CA ILE A 120 7.77 -15.27 6.70
C ILE A 120 6.37 -14.65 6.49
N LEU A 121 5.52 -15.27 5.69
CA LEU A 121 4.15 -14.81 5.44
C LEU A 121 3.27 -14.95 6.68
N ILE A 122 3.44 -16.03 7.46
CA ILE A 122 2.71 -16.24 8.72
C ILE A 122 3.08 -15.16 9.73
N THR A 123 4.37 -14.90 9.94
CA THR A 123 4.83 -13.85 10.87
C THR A 123 4.38 -12.46 10.41
N SER A 124 4.48 -12.15 9.12
CA SER A 124 3.95 -10.90 8.54
C SER A 124 2.44 -10.76 8.79
N PHE A 125 1.66 -11.82 8.59
CA PHE A 125 0.22 -11.81 8.82
C PHE A 125 -0.11 -11.51 10.28
N VAL A 126 0.50 -12.25 11.21
CA VAL A 126 0.27 -12.08 12.65
C VAL A 126 0.62 -10.66 13.10
N LEU A 127 1.82 -10.17 12.75
CA LEU A 127 2.27 -8.83 13.14
C LEU A 127 1.32 -7.75 12.61
N SER A 128 0.92 -7.84 11.35
CA SER A 128 0.03 -6.86 10.74
C SER A 128 -1.39 -6.90 11.30
N GLN A 129 -1.90 -8.08 11.69
CA GLN A 129 -3.20 -8.17 12.37
C GLN A 129 -3.14 -7.58 13.78
N VAL A 130 -2.09 -7.88 14.54
CA VAL A 130 -1.86 -7.26 15.85
C VAL A 130 -1.79 -5.74 15.73
N ALA A 131 -1.10 -5.21 14.72
CA ALA A 131 -1.01 -3.78 14.48
C ALA A 131 -2.35 -3.12 14.14
N VAL A 132 -3.20 -3.77 13.33
CA VAL A 132 -4.54 -3.28 13.00
C VAL A 132 -5.45 -3.28 14.23
N LEU A 133 -5.43 -4.36 15.02
CA LEU A 133 -6.31 -4.55 16.19
C LEU A 133 -5.90 -3.67 17.38
N ASN A 134 -4.60 -3.55 17.66
CA ASN A 134 -4.09 -2.75 18.79
C ASN A 134 -4.07 -1.24 18.54
N LYS A 135 -4.52 -0.79 17.35
CA LYS A 135 -4.55 0.63 17.05
C LYS A 135 -5.61 1.33 17.91
N LYS A 136 -5.15 1.99 18.98
CA LYS A 136 -5.89 3.03 19.70
C LYS A 136 -5.71 4.35 18.95
N GLU A 137 -6.82 5.04 18.74
CA GLU A 137 -6.99 6.20 17.86
C GLU A 137 -5.98 7.35 18.11
N LYS A 138 -5.35 7.42 19.30
CA LYS A 138 -4.64 8.61 19.78
C LYS A 138 -3.11 8.52 19.94
N ASN A 139 -2.47 7.35 19.87
CA ASN A 139 -1.03 7.21 20.23
C ASN A 139 -0.15 6.62 19.11
N SER A 140 -0.32 7.15 17.90
CA SER A 140 0.15 6.61 16.61
C SER A 140 1.49 7.21 16.14
N ARG A 141 2.57 7.11 16.94
CA ARG A 141 3.88 7.64 16.52
C ARG A 141 4.86 6.61 15.93
N SER A 142 4.80 5.33 16.30
CA SER A 142 6.01 4.49 16.16
C SER A 142 5.83 3.03 15.73
N ILE A 143 4.65 2.54 15.34
CA ILE A 143 4.44 1.07 15.20
C ILE A 143 4.25 0.60 13.74
N ILE A 144 3.66 1.41 12.85
CA ILE A 144 3.33 0.97 11.48
C ILE A 144 4.24 1.63 10.43
N ALA A 145 4.71 2.86 10.69
CA ALA A 145 5.73 3.53 9.89
C ALA A 145 7.11 2.85 10.00
N SER A 146 7.31 2.06 11.06
CA SER A 146 8.52 1.33 11.41
C SER A 146 8.36 -0.17 11.22
N GLU A 147 7.21 -0.64 10.70
CA GLU A 147 6.88 -2.07 10.76
C GLU A 147 7.98 -2.85 10.02
N PRO A 148 8.78 -3.66 10.75
CA PRO A 148 9.79 -4.51 10.14
C PRO A 148 9.11 -5.43 9.13
N SER A 149 7.81 -5.68 9.19
CA SER A 149 7.10 -6.55 8.26
C SER A 149 7.30 -6.15 6.78
N ILE A 150 7.23 -4.87 6.38
CA ILE A 150 7.39 -4.51 4.96
C ILE A 150 8.86 -4.57 4.57
N SER A 151 9.76 -4.04 5.38
CA SER A 151 11.20 -3.98 5.11
C SER A 151 11.90 -5.34 5.28
N VAL A 152 11.55 -6.13 6.29
CA VAL A 152 11.98 -7.52 6.53
C VAL A 152 11.30 -8.48 5.55
N PHE A 153 10.04 -8.28 5.17
CA PHE A 153 9.46 -9.06 4.06
C PHE A 153 10.13 -8.70 2.75
N LEU A 154 10.36 -7.41 2.43
CA LEU A 154 11.14 -7.01 1.25
C LEU A 154 12.53 -7.67 1.29
N TYR A 155 13.23 -7.56 2.42
CA TYR A 155 14.60 -8.03 2.56
C TYR A 155 14.68 -9.57 2.49
N LEU A 156 13.87 -10.30 3.25
CA LEU A 156 13.87 -11.77 3.27
C LEU A 156 13.27 -12.39 2.01
N PHE A 157 12.26 -11.75 1.40
CA PHE A 157 11.66 -12.19 0.15
C PHE A 157 12.57 -11.91 -1.04
N LEU A 158 13.14 -10.70 -1.14
CA LEU A 158 14.13 -10.38 -2.18
C LEU A 158 15.38 -11.24 -2.01
N TRP A 159 15.86 -11.45 -0.78
CA TRP A 159 17.02 -12.30 -0.51
C TRP A 159 16.79 -13.76 -0.94
N ASN A 160 15.68 -14.39 -0.53
CA ASN A 160 15.39 -15.77 -0.94
C ASN A 160 15.03 -15.90 -2.42
N PHE A 161 14.31 -14.94 -3.00
CA PHE A 161 13.81 -15.06 -4.37
C PHE A 161 14.83 -14.60 -5.44
N LEU A 162 15.74 -13.67 -5.12
CA LEU A 162 16.77 -13.19 -6.06
C LEU A 162 18.08 -14.00 -6.03
N LEU A 163 18.42 -14.63 -4.89
CA LEU A 163 19.68 -15.39 -4.74
C LEU A 163 19.52 -16.90 -4.98
N HIS A 164 18.32 -17.45 -4.84
CA HIS A 164 18.08 -18.90 -5.02
C HIS A 164 17.26 -19.27 -6.25
N ASN A 165 16.95 -18.31 -7.13
CA ASN A 165 16.44 -18.50 -8.50
C ASN A 165 17.05 -17.44 -9.45
#